data_AF-A0A7Y2XY69-F1
#
_entry.id   AF-A0A7Y2XY69-F1
#
_cell.length_a   1.000
_cell.length_b   1.000
_cell.length_c   1.000
_cell.angle_alpha   90.00
_cell.angle_beta   90.00
_cell.angle_gamma   90.00
#
_symmetry.space_group_name_H-M   'P 1'
#
loop_
_entity.id
_entity.type
_entity.pdbx_description
1 polymer ?
#
loop_
_entity_poly.entity_id
_entity_poly.type
_entity_poly.pdbx_seq_one_letter_code
_entity_poly.pdbx_strand_id
1 'polypeptide(L)'
;MGSNWLLALGVLCLLAAPLHAAKDFSKPVEYAPIHVDDIEPEIVSLEQLSRGLSVVYYLEFFERHLDQIPRNGSSTFIKKTGPPVFELNHQFGKEEVFQTGTNRGVALRMQGYLVVKDTGDFEFQALSNDGVIVRMGGKTVISDPEQHSDRLSNVGHVTIDKAGHYPLMVEYFQRKGTAALK
;
A
#
# COMPACT_ATOMS: atom_id res chain seq x y z
N MET A 1 63.75 -2.65 35.89
CA MET A 1 63.50 -3.20 34.53
C MET A 1 62.20 -3.99 34.65
N GLY A 2 61.01 -3.54 34.30
CA GLY A 2 60.56 -2.56 33.31
C GLY A 2 59.26 -3.17 32.75
N SER A 3 58.12 -2.86 33.38
CA SER A 3 56.79 -3.32 32.96
C SER A 3 56.46 -2.80 31.56
N ASN A 4 55.96 -3.67 30.67
CA ASN A 4 55.26 -3.23 29.47
C ASN A 4 53.92 -3.97 29.36
N TRP A 5 52.88 -3.27 29.79
CA TRP A 5 51.50 -3.54 29.42
C TRP A 5 51.28 -2.86 28.05
N LEU A 6 50.97 -3.64 27.02
CA LEU A 6 50.52 -3.10 25.74
C LEU A 6 48.99 -2.99 25.79
N LEU A 7 48.54 -1.75 25.99
CA LEU A 7 47.17 -1.29 25.74
C LEU A 7 46.84 -1.50 24.25
N ALA A 8 45.87 -2.35 23.96
CA ALA A 8 45.21 -2.38 22.65
C ALA A 8 44.20 -1.22 22.59
N LEU A 9 44.53 -0.22 21.77
CA LEU A 9 43.74 0.99 21.52
C LEU A 9 43.12 0.90 20.12
N GLY A 10 41.80 1.15 20.03
CA GLY A 10 41.07 1.42 18.78
C GLY A 10 40.70 0.16 17.98
N VAL A 11 39.47 -0.02 17.49
CA VAL A 11 38.57 0.97 16.88
C VAL A 11 37.14 0.57 17.18
N LEU A 12 36.42 1.41 17.94
CA LEU A 12 34.96 1.35 17.99
C LEU A 12 34.44 2.12 16.77
N CYS A 13 34.17 1.43 15.67
CA CYS A 13 33.43 1.99 14.54
C CYS A 13 31.96 2.15 14.97
N LEU A 14 31.66 3.25 15.66
CA LEU A 14 30.30 3.77 15.74
C LEU A 14 29.93 4.29 14.35
N LEU A 15 29.30 3.44 13.54
CA LEU A 15 28.49 3.90 12.42
C LEU A 15 27.28 4.62 13.01
N ALA A 16 27.46 5.89 13.34
CA ALA A 16 26.36 6.80 13.55
C ALA A 16 25.65 6.98 12.21
N ALA A 17 24.63 6.15 11.95
CA ALA A 17 23.67 6.43 10.90
C ALA A 17 23.01 7.79 11.25
N PRO A 18 22.90 8.74 10.31
CA PRO A 18 22.30 10.02 10.60
C PRO A 18 20.86 9.81 11.07
N LEU A 19 20.58 10.35 12.26
CA LEU A 19 19.25 10.49 12.81
C LEU A 19 18.44 11.37 11.84
N HIS A 20 17.50 10.75 11.11
CA HIS A 20 16.53 11.42 10.23
C HIS A 20 17.14 12.38 9.20
N ALA A 21 17.63 11.84 8.08
CA ALA A 21 17.54 12.60 6.84
C ALA A 21 16.04 12.89 6.59
N ALA A 22 15.64 14.15 6.72
CA ALA A 22 14.29 14.57 6.35
C ALA A 22 14.06 14.13 4.90
N LYS A 23 13.10 13.24 4.67
CA LYS A 23 12.73 12.82 3.32
C LYS A 23 12.31 14.08 2.54
N ASP A 24 13.00 14.34 1.44
CA ASP A 24 12.67 15.45 0.55
C ASP A 24 11.46 15.05 -0.30
N PHE A 25 10.27 15.38 0.18
CA PHE A 25 8.99 15.08 -0.48
C PHE A 25 8.75 15.91 -1.76
N SER A 26 9.69 16.78 -2.16
CA SER A 26 9.55 17.62 -3.36
C SER A 26 10.05 16.96 -4.64
N LYS A 27 10.78 15.85 -4.54
CA LYS A 27 11.32 15.12 -5.70
C LYS A 27 10.37 14.01 -6.16
N PRO A 28 10.12 13.88 -7.48
CA PRO A 28 9.48 12.69 -8.02
C PRO A 28 10.29 11.47 -7.59
N VAL A 29 9.63 10.47 -7.01
CA VAL A 29 10.28 9.19 -6.73
C VAL A 29 10.10 8.36 -7.99
N GLU A 30 11.19 8.11 -8.73
CA GLU A 30 11.20 7.05 -9.73
C GLU A 30 11.30 5.72 -8.99
N TYR A 31 10.15 5.06 -8.84
CA TYR A 31 10.12 3.71 -8.30
C TYR A 31 10.46 2.72 -9.41
N ALA A 32 11.40 1.81 -9.13
CA ALA A 32 11.71 0.71 -10.03
C ALA A 32 10.46 -0.14 -10.28
N PRO A 33 10.31 -0.73 -11.49
CA PRO A 33 9.24 -1.68 -11.74
C PRO A 33 9.28 -2.84 -10.74
N ILE A 34 8.09 -3.33 -10.38
CA ILE A 34 7.94 -4.53 -9.54
C ILE A 34 7.60 -5.70 -10.47
N HIS A 35 8.27 -6.83 -10.28
CA HIS A 35 7.97 -8.06 -11.02
C HIS A 35 7.39 -9.09 -10.07
N VAL A 36 6.25 -9.67 -10.44
CA VAL A 36 5.51 -10.65 -9.66
C VAL A 36 5.21 -11.86 -10.51
N ASP A 37 5.91 -12.94 -10.21
CA ASP A 37 5.68 -14.27 -10.77
C ASP A 37 5.20 -15.20 -9.65
N ASP A 38 4.95 -16.48 -9.94
CA ASP A 38 4.62 -17.52 -8.94
C ASP A 38 3.48 -17.11 -7.99
N ILE A 39 2.38 -16.58 -8.53
CA ILE A 39 1.13 -16.36 -7.79
C ILE A 39 0.09 -17.39 -8.24
N GLU A 40 -0.63 -17.94 -7.29
CA GLU A 40 -1.63 -18.99 -7.54
C GLU A 40 -3.03 -18.46 -7.22
N PRO A 41 -4.05 -18.81 -8.03
CA PRO A 41 -5.42 -18.53 -7.68
C PRO A 41 -5.87 -19.42 -6.53
N GLU A 42 -6.79 -18.91 -5.73
CA GLU A 42 -7.43 -19.70 -4.67
C GLU A 42 -8.69 -20.39 -5.18
N ILE A 43 -8.95 -21.59 -4.66
CA ILE A 43 -10.21 -22.29 -4.88
C ILE A 43 -11.24 -21.72 -3.90
N VAL A 44 -12.17 -20.95 -4.44
CA VAL A 44 -13.21 -20.25 -3.67
C VAL A 44 -14.60 -20.72 -4.10
N SER A 45 -15.49 -20.93 -3.14
CA SER A 45 -16.90 -21.19 -3.46
C SER A 45 -17.58 -19.89 -3.89
N LEU A 46 -18.24 -19.90 -5.05
CA LEU A 46 -19.00 -18.74 -5.52
C LEU A 46 -20.15 -18.37 -4.58
N GLU A 47 -20.67 -19.32 -3.81
CA GLU A 47 -21.70 -19.07 -2.79
C GLU A 47 -21.17 -18.23 -1.61
N GLN A 48 -19.85 -18.21 -1.42
CA GLN A 48 -19.18 -17.43 -0.37
C GLN A 48 -18.72 -16.06 -0.88
N LEU A 49 -18.81 -15.80 -2.18
CA LEU A 49 -18.41 -14.54 -2.78
C LEU A 49 -19.61 -13.64 -3.03
N SER A 50 -19.43 -12.36 -2.72
CA SER A 50 -20.33 -11.28 -3.11
C SER A 50 -19.60 -10.33 -4.04
N ARG A 51 -20.35 -9.59 -4.87
CA ARG A 51 -19.75 -8.59 -5.76
C ARG A 51 -19.11 -7.45 -4.94
N GLY A 52 -17.98 -6.96 -5.43
CA GLY A 52 -17.25 -5.83 -4.84
C GLY A 52 -16.22 -6.25 -3.78
N LEU A 53 -15.31 -5.32 -3.46
CA LEU A 53 -14.33 -5.51 -2.39
C LEU A 53 -14.94 -5.14 -1.05
N SER A 54 -14.74 -5.97 -0.04
CA SER A 54 -15.00 -5.58 1.35
C SER A 54 -14.07 -4.42 1.74
N VAL A 55 -14.51 -3.53 2.62
CA VAL A 55 -13.70 -2.36 3.00
C VAL A 55 -13.80 -2.03 4.48
N VAL A 56 -12.65 -1.72 5.08
CA VAL A 56 -12.53 -1.12 6.40
C VAL A 56 -11.91 0.27 6.26
N TYR A 57 -12.56 1.26 6.84
CA TYR A 57 -12.09 2.64 6.97
C TYR A 57 -11.37 2.83 8.30
N TYR A 58 -10.26 3.56 8.24
CA TYR A 58 -9.52 4.07 9.38
C TYR A 58 -9.68 5.59 9.35
N LEU A 59 -10.55 6.11 10.21
CA LEU A 59 -10.87 7.54 10.28
C LEU A 59 -9.85 8.28 11.16
N GLU A 60 -9.77 9.60 10.97
CA GLU A 60 -8.76 10.47 11.58
C GLU A 60 -7.32 10.08 11.20
N PHE A 61 -7.17 9.41 10.06
CA PHE A 61 -5.88 9.01 9.51
C PHE A 61 -5.20 10.22 8.85
N PHE A 62 -4.47 11.00 9.65
CA PHE A 62 -3.68 12.14 9.17
C PHE A 62 -2.20 11.82 8.98
N GLU A 63 -1.89 10.53 8.87
CA GLU A 63 -0.54 10.04 8.67
C GLU A 63 -0.02 10.33 7.26
N ARG A 64 1.27 10.08 7.07
CA ARG A 64 1.97 10.33 5.80
C ARG A 64 2.42 9.05 5.09
N HIS A 65 2.04 7.88 5.60
CA HIS A 65 2.45 6.60 5.04
C HIS A 65 1.47 5.49 5.40
N LEU A 66 1.22 4.57 4.47
CA LEU A 66 0.34 3.41 4.68
C LEU A 66 0.82 2.41 5.75
N ASP A 67 2.08 2.46 6.20
CA ASP A 67 2.57 1.54 7.22
C ASP A 67 2.01 1.86 8.61
N GLN A 68 1.38 3.02 8.76
CA GLN A 68 0.66 3.38 9.96
C GLN A 68 -0.71 2.68 10.06
N ILE A 69 -1.21 2.06 8.97
CA ILE A 69 -2.43 1.25 9.05
C ILE A 69 -2.13 0.00 9.91
N PRO A 70 -2.85 -0.22 11.02
CA PRO A 70 -2.62 -1.38 11.88
C PRO A 70 -2.78 -2.70 11.11
N ARG A 71 -1.74 -3.54 11.15
CA ARG A 71 -1.78 -4.88 10.55
C ARG A 71 -2.55 -5.86 11.43
N ASN A 72 -2.23 -5.89 12.73
CA ASN A 72 -2.86 -6.76 13.73
C ASN A 72 -3.22 -5.98 15.00
N GLY A 73 -4.20 -6.47 15.78
CA GLY A 73 -4.48 -5.99 17.13
C GLY A 73 -5.27 -4.69 17.24
N SER A 74 -5.14 -4.04 18.41
CA SER A 74 -5.82 -2.79 18.74
C SER A 74 -5.34 -1.65 17.83
N SER A 75 -6.23 -0.71 17.54
CA SER A 75 -5.98 0.45 16.67
C SER A 75 -6.28 1.71 17.46
N THR A 76 -5.42 2.72 17.33
CA THR A 76 -5.71 4.08 17.81
C THR A 76 -6.71 4.80 16.91
N PHE A 77 -6.79 4.42 15.63
CA PHE A 77 -7.79 4.95 14.69
C PHE A 77 -9.17 4.35 14.93
N ILE A 78 -10.19 5.17 14.67
CA ILE A 78 -11.59 4.74 14.61
C ILE A 78 -11.75 3.86 13.37
N LYS A 79 -12.15 2.60 13.59
CA LYS A 79 -12.42 1.62 12.53
C LYS A 79 -13.91 1.60 12.18
N LYS A 80 -14.24 1.67 10.90
CA LYS A 80 -15.62 1.54 10.41
C LYS A 80 -15.65 0.64 9.17
N THR A 81 -16.48 -0.39 9.18
CA THR A 81 -16.75 -1.19 7.96
C THR A 81 -17.66 -0.40 7.03
N GLY A 82 -17.32 -0.40 5.74
CA GLY A 82 -18.11 0.24 4.68
C GLY A 82 -18.89 -0.76 3.82
N PRO A 83 -19.77 -0.26 2.92
CA PRO A 83 -20.40 -1.08 1.90
C PRO A 83 -19.35 -1.60 0.89
N PRO A 84 -19.67 -2.67 0.12
CA PRO A 84 -18.75 -3.19 -0.90
C PRO A 84 -18.37 -2.12 -1.93
N VAL A 85 -17.08 -2.10 -2.28
CA VAL A 85 -16.51 -1.21 -3.31
C VAL A 85 -16.58 -1.92 -4.66
N PHE A 86 -17.35 -1.36 -5.59
CA PHE A 86 -17.57 -1.96 -6.92
C PHE A 86 -16.66 -1.41 -8.01
N GLU A 87 -16.10 -0.22 -7.80
CA GLU A 87 -15.22 0.48 -8.72
C GLU A 87 -14.05 1.07 -7.94
N LEU A 88 -12.84 0.88 -8.45
CA LEU A 88 -11.65 1.52 -7.90
C LEU A 88 -11.33 2.82 -8.64
N ASN A 89 -11.74 2.96 -9.90
CA ASN A 89 -11.44 4.09 -10.79
C ASN A 89 -12.15 5.39 -10.39
N HIS A 90 -11.59 6.11 -9.43
CA HIS A 90 -12.10 7.36 -8.88
C HIS A 90 -11.08 8.50 -8.83
N GLN A 91 -11.55 9.74 -9.02
CA GLN A 91 -10.80 10.92 -8.56
C GLN A 91 -11.36 11.45 -7.24
N PHE A 92 -12.68 11.49 -7.05
CA PHE A 92 -13.37 12.19 -5.94
C PHE A 92 -13.09 13.71 -5.85
N GLY A 93 -11.85 14.18 -6.03
CA GLY A 93 -11.48 15.57 -5.88
C GLY A 93 -11.71 16.06 -4.45
N LYS A 94 -12.66 16.99 -4.27
CA LYS A 94 -13.05 17.51 -2.95
C LYS A 94 -14.28 16.80 -2.37
N GLU A 95 -14.81 15.81 -3.08
CA GLU A 95 -15.93 15.01 -2.61
C GLU A 95 -15.50 13.98 -1.57
N GLU A 96 -16.50 13.40 -0.93
CA GLU A 96 -16.32 12.34 0.05
C GLU A 96 -15.68 11.10 -0.57
N VAL A 97 -14.78 10.45 0.18
CA VAL A 97 -14.14 9.20 -0.24
C VAL A 97 -15.03 8.03 0.20
N PHE A 98 -15.51 7.21 -0.74
CA PHE A 98 -16.24 5.94 -0.48
C PHE A 98 -17.27 5.95 0.67
N GLN A 99 -18.19 6.91 0.74
CA GLN A 99 -19.24 6.93 1.78
C GLN A 99 -18.69 6.96 3.23
N THR A 100 -17.48 7.49 3.43
CA THR A 100 -16.82 7.58 4.75
C THR A 100 -17.37 8.67 5.66
N GLY A 101 -18.11 9.64 5.11
CA GLY A 101 -18.59 10.87 5.74
C GLY A 101 -17.56 12.01 5.69
N THR A 102 -16.41 11.82 5.04
CA THR A 102 -15.32 12.80 4.97
C THR A 102 -14.57 12.74 3.63
N ASN A 103 -13.95 13.85 3.24
CA ASN A 103 -13.02 13.90 2.12
C ASN A 103 -11.55 13.84 2.53
N ARG A 104 -11.25 13.72 3.83
CA ARG A 104 -9.90 13.82 4.40
C ARG A 104 -9.74 12.99 5.66
N GLY A 105 -8.50 12.74 6.04
CA GLY A 105 -8.19 12.02 7.27
C GLY A 105 -8.73 10.60 7.25
N VAL A 106 -8.61 9.91 6.11
CA VAL A 106 -9.16 8.57 5.95
C VAL A 106 -8.18 7.66 5.24
N ALA A 107 -7.98 6.46 5.79
CA ALA A 107 -7.36 5.35 5.10
C ALA A 107 -8.37 4.20 4.90
N LEU A 108 -8.12 3.40 3.87
CA LEU A 108 -8.97 2.30 3.46
C LEU A 108 -8.12 1.05 3.32
N ARG A 109 -8.61 -0.08 3.82
CA ARG A 109 -8.14 -1.42 3.46
C ARG A 109 -9.30 -2.15 2.79
N MET A 110 -9.15 -2.36 1.50
CA MET A 110 -10.09 -3.12 0.67
C MET A 110 -9.57 -4.53 0.45
N GLN A 111 -10.44 -5.53 0.56
CA GLN A 111 -10.08 -6.94 0.41
C GLN A 111 -11.14 -7.71 -0.37
N GLY A 112 -10.69 -8.62 -1.24
CA GLY A 112 -11.55 -9.49 -2.02
C GLY A 112 -10.72 -10.30 -3.02
N TYR A 113 -11.27 -10.54 -4.21
CA TYR A 113 -10.59 -11.28 -5.26
C TYR A 113 -10.63 -10.52 -6.58
N LEU A 114 -9.53 -10.56 -7.31
CA LEU A 114 -9.49 -10.25 -8.74
C LEU A 114 -9.77 -11.53 -9.52
N VAL A 115 -10.81 -11.52 -10.35
CA VAL A 115 -11.16 -12.65 -11.22
C VAL A 115 -10.41 -12.49 -12.54
N VAL A 116 -9.45 -13.37 -12.77
CA VAL A 116 -8.65 -13.38 -13.99
C VAL A 116 -9.11 -14.52 -14.90
N LYS A 117 -9.42 -14.19 -16.15
CA LYS A 117 -9.94 -15.14 -17.14
C LYS A 117 -8.89 -15.61 -18.13
N ASP A 118 -7.88 -14.78 -18.37
CA ASP A 118 -6.85 -14.99 -19.37
C ASP A 118 -5.48 -15.07 -18.70
N THR A 119 -4.65 -15.99 -19.16
CA THR A 119 -3.26 -16.14 -18.72
C THR A 119 -2.34 -15.24 -19.55
N GLY A 120 -1.22 -14.81 -18.98
CA GLY A 120 -0.21 -14.00 -19.66
C GLY A 120 0.41 -12.94 -18.76
N ASP A 121 1.09 -11.99 -19.40
CA ASP A 121 1.78 -10.90 -18.73
C ASP A 121 0.88 -9.66 -18.65
N PHE A 122 0.74 -9.11 -17.45
CA PHE A 122 -0.10 -7.95 -17.16
C PHE A 122 0.70 -6.82 -16.55
N GLU A 123 0.34 -5.58 -16.89
CA GLU A 123 0.87 -4.38 -16.25
C GLU A 123 -0.17 -3.77 -15.32
N PHE A 124 0.28 -3.39 -14.13
CA PHE A 124 -0.49 -2.71 -13.10
C PHE A 124 0.15 -1.37 -12.78
N GLN A 125 -0.66 -0.32 -12.76
CA GLN A 125 -0.24 1.01 -12.34
C GLN A 125 -1.45 1.73 -11.75
N ALA A 126 -1.22 2.57 -10.75
CA ALA A 126 -2.26 3.39 -10.15
C ALA A 126 -1.94 4.88 -10.28
N LEU A 127 -2.97 5.70 -10.45
CA LEU A 127 -2.92 7.14 -10.21
C LEU A 127 -3.49 7.38 -8.81
N SER A 128 -2.68 7.90 -7.88
CA SER A 128 -3.15 8.12 -6.51
C SER A 128 -2.80 9.49 -5.92
N ASN A 129 -3.63 9.91 -4.97
CA ASN A 129 -3.41 11.05 -4.06
C ASN A 129 -4.24 10.84 -2.79
N ASP A 130 -3.67 10.46 -1.65
CA ASP A 130 -2.24 10.26 -1.36
C ASP A 130 -1.81 8.82 -1.77
N GLY A 131 -1.15 8.07 -0.88
CA GLY A 131 -0.45 6.84 -1.22
C GLY A 131 -1.35 5.60 -1.37
N VAL A 132 -0.85 4.62 -2.14
CA VAL A 132 -1.50 3.34 -2.48
C VAL A 132 -0.52 2.16 -2.38
N ILE A 133 -1.02 1.02 -1.89
CA ILE A 133 -0.38 -0.30 -2.02
C ILE A 133 -1.42 -1.26 -2.59
N VAL A 134 -1.03 -2.05 -3.59
CA VAL A 134 -1.84 -3.17 -4.08
C VAL A 134 -1.07 -4.46 -3.91
N ARG A 135 -1.73 -5.49 -3.37
CA ARG A 135 -1.23 -6.86 -3.27
C ARG A 135 -2.16 -7.81 -3.99
N MET A 136 -1.58 -8.71 -4.79
CA MET A 136 -2.26 -9.77 -5.51
C MET A 136 -1.58 -11.11 -5.19
N GLY A 137 -2.36 -12.14 -4.83
CA GLY A 137 -1.79 -13.43 -4.44
C GLY A 137 -0.81 -13.33 -3.26
N GLY A 138 -1.03 -12.36 -2.36
CA GLY A 138 -0.14 -12.07 -1.22
C GLY A 138 1.12 -11.27 -1.55
N LYS A 139 1.44 -11.05 -2.83
CA LYS A 139 2.63 -10.30 -3.28
C LYS A 139 2.27 -8.86 -3.63
N THR A 140 3.15 -7.91 -3.31
CA THR A 140 2.97 -6.50 -3.68
C THR A 140 3.14 -6.34 -5.19
N VAL A 141 2.16 -5.74 -5.87
CA VAL A 141 2.21 -5.42 -7.30
C VAL A 141 2.36 -3.91 -7.56
N ILE A 142 1.78 -3.07 -6.70
CA ILE A 142 1.95 -1.61 -6.72
C ILE A 142 2.40 -1.16 -5.33
N SER A 143 3.40 -0.28 -5.27
CA SER A 143 3.90 0.33 -4.04
C SER A 143 4.21 1.81 -4.25
N ASP A 144 3.27 2.67 -3.84
CA ASP A 144 3.49 4.11 -3.68
C ASP A 144 2.89 4.57 -2.34
N PRO A 145 3.47 4.15 -1.20
CA PRO A 145 2.77 4.21 0.09
C PRO A 145 2.85 5.56 0.79
N GLU A 146 3.65 6.48 0.27
CA GLU A 146 3.93 7.77 0.90
C GLU A 146 2.89 8.83 0.53
N GLN A 147 2.90 9.90 1.29
CA GLN A 147 2.09 11.08 1.01
C GLN A 147 2.62 11.81 -0.22
N HIS A 148 1.78 11.99 -1.24
CA HIS A 148 2.14 12.69 -2.47
C HIS A 148 0.90 13.32 -3.14
N SER A 149 1.12 14.29 -4.05
CA SER A 149 0.08 14.75 -4.97
C SER A 149 -0.12 13.74 -6.12
N ASP A 150 -1.15 13.93 -6.94
CA ASP A 150 -1.49 13.09 -8.09
C ASP A 150 -0.23 12.71 -8.90
N ARG A 151 0.07 11.41 -8.92
CA ARG A 151 1.11 10.83 -9.77
C ARG A 151 0.82 9.36 -10.04
N LEU A 152 1.44 8.86 -11.11
CA LEU A 152 1.46 7.44 -11.39
C LEU A 152 2.46 6.72 -10.47
N SER A 153 2.08 5.55 -9.99
CA SER A 153 2.95 4.64 -9.24
C SER A 153 4.03 4.03 -10.14
N ASN A 154 4.90 3.22 -9.53
CA ASN A 154 5.66 2.21 -10.27
C ASN A 154 4.74 1.37 -11.16
N VAL A 155 5.31 0.82 -12.24
CA VAL A 155 4.67 -0.26 -13.01
C VAL A 155 4.91 -1.58 -12.28
N GLY A 156 3.87 -2.39 -12.14
CA GLY A 156 3.93 -3.77 -11.68
C GLY A 156 3.72 -4.71 -12.86
N HIS A 157 4.71 -5.54 -13.19
CA HIS A 157 4.60 -6.62 -14.16
C HIS A 157 4.21 -7.90 -13.43
N VAL A 158 3.11 -8.52 -13.84
CA VAL A 158 2.59 -9.73 -13.20
C VAL A 158 2.39 -10.82 -14.25
N THR A 159 3.05 -11.96 -14.06
CA THR A 159 2.86 -13.15 -14.86
C THR A 159 1.74 -13.99 -14.27
N ILE A 160 0.70 -14.28 -15.07
CA ILE A 160 -0.47 -15.07 -14.65
C ILE A 160 -0.51 -16.37 -15.46
N ASP A 161 -0.15 -17.47 -14.82
CA ASP A 161 -0.10 -18.78 -15.47
C ASP A 161 -1.44 -19.54 -15.44
N LYS A 162 -2.39 -19.11 -14.59
CA LYS A 162 -3.68 -19.80 -14.40
C LYS A 162 -4.83 -18.80 -14.26
N ALA A 163 -5.92 -19.04 -14.98
CA ALA A 163 -7.17 -18.34 -14.73
C ALA A 163 -7.74 -18.71 -13.35
N GLY A 164 -8.35 -17.76 -12.65
CA GLY A 164 -8.95 -18.01 -11.34
C GLY A 164 -9.17 -16.77 -10.49
N HIS A 165 -9.38 -16.99 -9.20
CA HIS A 165 -9.63 -15.95 -8.21
C HIS A 165 -8.35 -15.66 -7.43
N TYR A 166 -7.77 -14.49 -7.66
CA TYR A 166 -6.56 -14.08 -6.97
C TYR A 166 -6.90 -13.17 -5.78
N PRO A 167 -6.46 -13.50 -4.55
CA PRO A 167 -6.64 -12.60 -3.41
C PRO A 167 -6.10 -11.21 -3.73
N LEU A 168 -6.92 -10.20 -3.53
CA LEU A 168 -6.60 -8.79 -3.79
C LEU A 168 -6.74 -7.99 -2.49
N MET A 169 -5.71 -7.24 -2.16
CA MET A 169 -5.74 -6.22 -1.11
C MET A 169 -5.31 -4.88 -1.69
N VAL A 170 -6.12 -3.84 -1.46
CA VAL A 170 -5.80 -2.46 -1.83
C VAL A 170 -5.82 -1.63 -0.55
N GLU A 171 -4.71 -0.97 -0.26
CA GLU A 171 -4.61 0.02 0.80
C GLU A 171 -4.40 1.39 0.18
N TYR A 172 -5.19 2.37 0.62
CA TYR A 172 -5.14 3.74 0.11
C TYR A 172 -5.44 4.71 1.23
N PHE A 173 -4.88 5.92 1.17
CA PHE A 173 -5.26 6.98 2.11
C PHE A 173 -5.39 8.34 1.45
N GLN A 174 -6.24 9.16 2.07
CA GLN A 174 -6.47 10.54 1.74
C GLN A 174 -6.31 11.39 3.00
N ARG A 175 -5.25 12.20 3.06
CA ARG A 175 -4.95 13.06 4.20
C ARG A 175 -5.64 14.42 4.16
N LYS A 176 -5.67 15.11 3.00
CA LYS A 176 -5.94 16.57 2.94
C LYS A 176 -7.16 17.00 2.11
N GLY A 177 -7.79 16.15 1.31
CA GLY A 177 -9.03 16.49 0.60
C GLY A 177 -8.85 16.97 -0.84
N THR A 178 -7.93 16.33 -1.57
CA THR A 178 -7.63 16.50 -3.00
C THR A 178 -7.62 15.15 -3.76
N ALA A 179 -8.47 14.19 -3.37
CA ALA A 179 -8.28 12.73 -3.51
C ALA A 179 -7.92 12.24 -4.93
N ALA A 180 -7.33 11.04 -5.02
CA ALA A 180 -7.36 10.20 -6.21
C ALA A 180 -7.12 8.74 -5.85
N LEU A 181 -7.80 7.83 -6.54
CA LEU A 181 -7.52 6.39 -6.58
C LEU A 181 -8.01 5.91 -7.94
N LYS A 182 -7.15 5.64 -8.92
CA LYS A 182 -7.54 4.92 -10.14
C LYS A 182 -6.61 3.76 -10.38
#